data_AF-A0A7T5RY31-F1
#
_entry.id   AF-A0A7T5RY31-F1
#
_cell.length_a   1.000
_cell.length_b   1.000
_cell.length_c   1.000
_cell.angle_alpha   90.00
_cell.angle_beta   90.00
_cell.angle_gamma   90.00
#
_symmetry.space_group_name_H-M   'P 1'
#
loop_
_entity.id
_entity.type
_entity.pdbx_description
1 polymer ?
#
loop_
_entity_poly.entity_id
_entity_poly.type
_entity_poly.pdbx_seq_one_letter_code
_entity_poly.pdbx_strand_id
1 'polypeptide(L)'
;MFISQVGKPTKIKKAIYLVAFIFFGLLLSFNLHSLMEVGYLELAARHNLAVHFYGICALPPFIQILLPILGIIFGLYFGLYWWRKIYLERCLDKFYGKVKNKKV
;
A
#
# COMPACT_ATOMS: atom_id res chain seq x y z
N MET A 1 7.98 -0.50 -19.24
CA MET A 1 7.31 0.08 -20.43
C MET A 1 5.86 -0.41 -20.50
N PHE A 2 4.92 0.19 -19.75
CA PHE A 2 3.50 -0.22 -19.75
C PHE A 2 2.52 0.96 -19.54
N ILE A 3 2.98 2.21 -19.68
CA ILE A 3 2.19 3.38 -19.24
C ILE A 3 2.13 4.48 -20.30
N SER A 4 2.02 4.12 -21.58
CA SER A 4 1.92 5.07 -22.70
C SER A 4 0.48 5.56 -22.96
N GLN A 5 -0.54 4.90 -22.39
CA GLN A 5 -1.95 5.17 -22.69
C GLN A 5 -2.71 5.67 -21.44
N VAL A 6 -2.27 6.81 -20.87
CA VAL A 6 -3.09 7.52 -19.87
C VAL A 6 -4.30 8.11 -20.60
N GLY A 7 -5.36 7.31 -20.71
CA GLY A 7 -6.69 7.76 -21.13
C GLY A 7 -7.30 8.70 -20.08
N LYS A 8 -8.35 9.44 -20.47
CA LYS A 8 -9.02 10.41 -19.59
C LYS A 8 -9.33 9.77 -18.21
N PRO A 9 -8.99 10.44 -17.09
CA PRO A 9 -9.26 9.91 -15.76
C PRO A 9 -10.77 9.85 -15.51
N THR A 10 -11.33 8.65 -15.58
CA THR A 10 -12.74 8.38 -15.24
C THR A 10 -12.87 8.03 -13.76
N LYS A 11 -13.99 8.39 -13.13
CA LYS A 11 -14.30 8.05 -11.72
C LYS A 11 -14.16 6.55 -11.43
N ILE A 12 -14.55 5.69 -12.37
CA ILE A 12 -14.48 4.22 -12.24
C ILE A 12 -13.04 3.71 -12.15
N LYS A 13 -12.15 4.15 -13.05
CA LYS A 13 -10.72 3.78 -13.01
C LYS A 13 -10.05 4.19 -11.70
N LYS A 14 -10.44 5.35 -11.14
CA LYS A 14 -9.96 5.80 -9.84
C LYS A 14 -10.41 4.86 -8.72
N ALA A 15 -11.68 4.44 -8.73
CA ALA A 15 -12.21 3.51 -7.74
C ALA A 15 -11.49 2.16 -7.79
N ILE A 16 -11.35 1.55 -8.98
CA ILE A 16 -10.63 0.28 -9.17
C ILE A 16 -9.18 0.39 -8.67
N TYR A 17 -8.50 1.49 -9.01
CA TYR A 17 -7.14 1.74 -8.58
C TYR A 17 -7.02 1.82 -7.05
N LEU A 18 -7.91 2.57 -6.39
CA LEU A 18 -7.90 2.69 -4.93
C LEU A 18 -8.20 1.35 -4.26
N VAL A 19 -9.18 0.59 -4.74
CA VAL A 19 -9.51 -0.74 -4.20
C VAL A 19 -8.32 -1.69 -4.34
N ALA A 20 -7.62 -1.67 -5.48
CA ALA A 20 -6.41 -2.47 -5.66
C ALA A 20 -5.31 -2.10 -4.66
N PHE A 21 -5.13 -0.81 -4.38
CA PHE A 21 -4.15 -0.34 -3.38
C PHE A 21 -4.54 -0.70 -1.94
N ILE A 22 -5.83 -0.68 -1.60
CA ILE A 22 -6.32 -1.16 -0.29
C ILE A 22 -6.04 -2.66 -0.15
N PHE A 23 -6.36 -3.44 -1.19
CA PHE A 23 -6.09 -4.87 -1.20
C PHE A 23 -4.60 -5.15 -1.03
N PHE A 24 -3.74 -4.40 -1.72
CA PHE A 24 -2.29 -4.50 -1.57
C PHE A 24 -1.82 -4.10 -0.16
N GLY A 25 -2.39 -3.05 0.42
CA GLY A 25 -2.10 -2.62 1.79
C GLY A 25 -2.48 -3.66 2.84
N LEU A 26 -3.60 -4.36 2.65
CA LEU A 26 -3.99 -5.50 3.48
C LEU A 26 -3.03 -6.69 3.31
N LEU A 27 -2.64 -7.01 2.09
CA LEU A 27 -1.67 -8.07 1.80
C LEU A 27 -0.33 -7.80 2.47
N LEU A 28 0.14 -6.55 2.42
CA LEU A 28 1.36 -6.10 3.09
C LEU A 28 1.23 -6.21 4.61
N SER A 29 0.07 -5.88 5.17
CA SER A 29 -0.21 -6.02 6.59
C SER A 29 -0.09 -7.47 7.07
N PHE A 30 -0.63 -8.44 6.33
CA PHE A 30 -0.46 -9.86 6.67
C PHE A 30 1.00 -10.31 6.63
N ASN A 31 1.78 -9.82 5.66
CA ASN A 31 3.21 -10.11 5.59
C ASN A 31 3.96 -9.52 6.80
N LEU A 32 3.67 -8.27 7.18
CA LEU A 32 4.24 -7.66 8.38
C LEU A 32 3.85 -8.40 9.65
N HIS A 33 2.60 -8.87 9.75
CA HIS A 33 2.13 -9.64 10.90
C HIS A 33 2.95 -10.92 11.06
N SER A 34 3.11 -11.69 9.98
CA SER A 34 3.90 -12.93 9.99
C SER A 34 5.38 -12.66 10.30
N LEU A 35 5.98 -11.62 9.72
CA LEU A 35 7.36 -11.21 10.03
C LEU A 35 7.54 -10.85 11.51
N MET A 36 6.57 -10.12 12.10
CA MET A 36 6.61 -9.76 13.51
C MET A 36 6.51 -10.99 14.42
N GLU A 37 5.65 -11.97 14.09
CA GLU A 37 5.55 -13.21 14.85
C GLU A 37 6.84 -14.03 14.78
N VAL A 38 7.39 -14.23 13.58
CA VAL A 38 8.65 -14.98 13.39
C VAL A 38 9.79 -14.29 14.16
N GLY A 39 9.92 -12.97 14.03
CA GLY A 39 10.95 -12.21 14.74
C GLY A 39 10.80 -12.26 16.26
N TYR A 40 9.56 -12.20 16.78
CA TYR A 40 9.29 -12.32 18.20
C TYR A 40 9.62 -13.73 18.73
N LEU A 41 9.23 -14.77 18.00
CA LEU A 41 9.53 -16.17 18.36
C LEU A 41 11.04 -16.46 18.33
N GLU A 42 11.76 -15.97 17.32
CA GLU A 42 13.21 -16.08 17.27
C GLU A 42 13.89 -15.38 18.46
N LEU A 43 13.44 -14.18 18.81
CA LEU A 43 13.98 -13.44 19.94
C LEU A 43 13.73 -14.18 21.26
N ALA A 44 12.50 -14.67 21.47
CA ALA A 44 12.15 -15.44 22.65
C ALA A 44 12.97 -16.73 22.77
N ALA A 45 13.19 -17.42 21.65
CA ALA A 45 14.03 -18.62 21.60
C ALA A 45 15.49 -18.31 21.95
N ARG A 46 16.05 -17.19 21.46
CA ARG A 46 17.44 -16.77 21.77
C ARG A 46 17.64 -16.39 23.22
N HIS A 47 16.63 -15.82 23.87
CA HIS A 47 16.70 -15.34 25.25
C HIS A 47 16.08 -16.31 26.28
N ASN A 48 15.65 -17.52 25.87
CA ASN A 48 14.92 -18.48 26.70
C ASN A 48 13.72 -17.84 27.43
N LEU A 49 13.03 -16.90 26.77
CA LEU A 49 11.87 -16.22 27.33
C LEU A 49 10.62 -17.09 27.13
N ALA A 50 9.77 -17.13 28.15
CA ALA A 50 8.46 -17.77 28.03
C ALA A 50 7.58 -16.97 27.06
N VAL A 51 7.11 -17.64 26.00
CA VAL A 51 6.19 -17.06 25.01
C VAL A 51 4.77 -17.18 25.55
N HIS A 52 4.09 -16.05 25.72
CA HIS A 52 2.68 -16.05 26.07
C HIS A 52 1.84 -16.07 24.79
N PHE A 53 1.11 -17.15 24.56
CA PHE A 53 0.23 -17.28 23.41
C PHE A 53 -1.15 -16.72 23.75
N TYR A 54 -1.65 -15.82 22.90
CA TYR A 54 -3.01 -15.29 22.96
C TYR A 54 -3.86 -16.06 21.95
N GLY A 55 -4.19 -17.31 22.27
CA GLY A 55 -4.89 -18.22 21.37
C GLY A 55 -3.94 -18.88 20.35
N ILE A 56 -4.15 -18.62 19.06
CA ILE A 56 -3.35 -19.21 17.96
C ILE A 56 -2.09 -18.36 17.68
N CYS A 57 -2.06 -17.11 18.14
CA CYS A 57 -0.99 -16.16 17.84
C CYS A 57 -0.16 -15.84 19.08
N ALA A 58 1.15 -15.65 18.88
CA ALA A 58 2.09 -15.25 19.93
C ALA A 58 2.08 -13.72 20.16
N LEU A 59 1.55 -12.98 19.18
CA LEU A 59 1.50 -11.52 19.23
C LEU A 59 0.29 -11.03 20.05
N PRO A 60 0.41 -9.91 20.78
CA PRO A 60 -0.72 -9.32 21.49
C PRO A 60 -1.90 -9.00 20.55
N PRO A 61 -3.16 -9.23 20.99
CA PRO A 61 -4.34 -9.05 20.14
C PRO A 61 -4.49 -7.60 19.65
N PHE A 62 -3.95 -6.62 20.39
CA PHE A 62 -3.92 -5.22 19.97
C PHE A 62 -3.12 -5.04 18.67
N ILE A 63 -1.94 -5.66 18.56
CA ILE A 63 -1.10 -5.55 17.36
C ILE A 63 -1.78 -6.23 16.16
N GLN A 64 -2.46 -7.34 16.43
CA GLN A 64 -3.20 -8.11 15.43
C GLN A 64 -4.35 -7.32 14.79
N ILE A 65 -5.01 -6.44 15.55
CA ILE A 65 -6.06 -5.53 15.05
C ILE A 65 -5.45 -4.26 14.45
N LEU A 66 -4.38 -3.73 15.05
CA LEU A 66 -3.76 -2.50 14.60
C LEU A 66 -3.14 -2.64 13.20
N LEU A 67 -2.50 -3.76 12.91
CA LEU A 67 -1.85 -4.01 11.62
C LEU A 67 -2.81 -3.91 10.42
N PRO A 68 -3.97 -4.59 10.38
CA PRO A 68 -4.88 -4.50 9.23
C PRO A 68 -5.48 -3.11 9.09
N ILE A 69 -5.76 -2.42 10.21
CA ILE A 69 -6.23 -1.02 10.20
C ILE A 69 -5.16 -0.12 9.54
N LEU A 70 -3.90 -0.24 9.98
CA LEU A 70 -2.80 0.49 9.38
C LEU A 70 -2.63 0.12 7.89
N GLY A 71 -2.75 -1.15 7.54
CA GLY A 71 -2.70 -1.62 6.14
C GLY A 71 -3.73 -0.94 5.25
N ILE A 72 -4.98 -0.79 5.73
CA ILE A 72 -6.04 -0.07 5.01
C ILE A 72 -5.71 1.43 4.89
N ILE A 73 -5.29 2.07 5.99
CA ILE A 73 -4.96 3.50 6.01
C ILE A 73 -3.79 3.79 5.05
N PHE A 74 -2.73 3.00 5.12
CA PHE A 74 -1.58 3.11 4.21
C PHE A 74 -1.98 2.81 2.77
N GLY A 75 -2.78 1.77 2.52
CA GLY A 75 -3.30 1.45 1.19
C GLY A 75 -4.07 2.61 0.57
N LEU A 76 -4.97 3.25 1.33
CA LEU A 76 -5.70 4.45 0.90
C LEU A 76 -4.75 5.62 0.63
N TYR A 77 -3.84 5.91 1.55
CA TYR A 77 -2.90 7.02 1.43
C TYR A 77 -1.99 6.86 0.20
N PHE A 78 -1.37 5.70 0.02
CA PHE A 78 -0.54 5.41 -1.14
C PHE A 78 -1.35 5.39 -2.43
N GLY A 79 -2.57 4.84 -2.42
CA GLY A 79 -3.47 4.86 -3.57
C GLY A 79 -3.79 6.29 -4.03
N LEU A 80 -4.09 7.19 -3.09
CA LEU A 80 -4.35 8.61 -3.39
C LEU A 80 -3.09 9.35 -3.85
N TYR A 81 -1.96 9.13 -3.18
CA TYR A 81 -0.68 9.76 -3.51
C TYR A 81 -0.22 9.38 -4.93
N TRP A 82 -0.21 8.09 -5.25
CA TRP A 82 0.20 7.61 -6.57
C TRP A 82 -0.81 7.97 -7.66
N TRP A 83 -2.11 8.02 -7.35
CA TRP A 83 -3.10 8.53 -8.29
C TRP A 83 -2.79 9.97 -8.68
N ARG A 84 -2.48 10.83 -7.70
CA ARG A 84 -2.08 12.23 -7.95
C ARG A 84 -0.83 12.27 -8.82
N LYS A 85 0.22 11.54 -8.44
CA LYS A 85 1.51 11.53 -9.15
C LYS A 85 1.38 11.05 -10.60
N ILE A 86 0.70 9.91 -10.83
CA ILE A 86 0.63 9.30 -12.17
C ILE A 86 -0.30 10.10 -13.11
N TYR A 87 -1.45 10.55 -12.62
CA TYR A 87 -2.48 11.12 -13.48
C TYR A 87 -2.45 12.64 -13.59
N LEU A 88 -2.05 13.38 -12.55
CA LEU A 88 -1.97 14.85 -12.64
C LEU A 88 -0.67 15.31 -13.31
N GLU A 89 0.48 14.82 -12.85
CA GLU A 89 1.79 15.29 -13.36
C GLU A 89 1.97 14.93 -14.84
N ARG A 90 1.56 13.72 -15.26
CA ARG A 90 1.66 13.35 -16.68
C ARG A 90 0.67 14.03 -17.60
N CYS A 91 -0.50 14.43 -17.08
CA CYS A 91 -1.44 15.24 -17.87
C CYS A 91 -0.84 16.63 -18.13
N LEU A 92 -0.21 17.23 -17.12
CA LEU A 92 0.51 18.50 -17.23
C LEU A 92 1.67 18.40 -18.23
N ASP A 93 2.51 17.36 -18.15
CA ASP A 93 3.63 17.17 -19.09
C ASP A 93 3.17 17.02 -20.53
N LYS A 94 2.13 16.20 -20.79
CA LYS A 94 1.57 16.07 -22.15
C LYS A 94 1.00 17.38 -22.67
N PHE A 95 0.34 18.16 -21.82
CA PHE A 95 -0.23 19.45 -22.21
C PHE A 95 0.88 20.45 -22.56
N TYR A 96 1.90 20.56 -21.72
CA TYR A 96 3.01 21.49 -21.93
C TYR A 96 3.86 21.10 -23.15
N GLY A 97 4.13 19.81 -23.36
CA GLY A 97 4.82 19.32 -24.54
C GLY A 97 4.06 19.57 -25.85
N LYS A 98 2.72 19.51 -25.82
CA LYS A 98 1.87 19.82 -26.98
C LYS A 98 1.84 21.32 -27.30
N VAL A 99 1.83 22.19 -26.28
CA VAL A 99 1.90 23.65 -26.47
C VAL A 99 3.24 24.07 -27.06
N LYS A 100 4.35 23.46 -26.61
CA LYS A 100 5.69 23.73 -27.16
C LYS A 100 5.82 23.34 -28.63
N ASN A 101 5.26 22.18 -29.03
CA ASN A 101 5.30 21.72 -30.43
C ASN A 101 4.39 22.52 -31.39
N LYS A 102 3.39 23.25 -30.88
CA LYS A 102 2.49 24.07 -31.73
C LYS A 102 3.01 25.49 -31.99
N LYS A 103 4.10 25.88 -31.32
CA LYS A 103 4.77 27.19 -31.47
C LYS A 103 6.02 27.14 -32.36
N VAL A 104 6.31 25.98 -32.95
CA VAL A 104 7.38 25.77 -33.94
C VAL A 104 6.76 25.62 -35.31
#